data_AF-A0A968N839-F1
#
_entry.id   AF-A0A968N839-F1
#
_cell.length_a   1.000
_cell.length_b   1.000
_cell.length_c   1.000
_cell.angle_alpha   90.00
_cell.angle_beta   90.00
_cell.angle_gamma   90.00
#
_symmetry.space_group_name_H-M   'P 1'
#
loop_
_entity.id
_entity.type
_entity.pdbx_description
1 polymer ?
#
loop_
_entity_poly.entity_id
_entity_poly.type
_entity_poly.pdbx_seq_one_letter_code
_entity_poly.pdbx_strand_id
1 'polypeptide(L)'
;MADWQLDIQGADAGQAAAALCELEGVEATWQPVEGDYREGTMAAIATVIGIVGGSIAIAEKLHKWYSTYRQRQTAQGAVVEKVVIIAGDQRLLLEGKTVAEIKQWLDVLESA
;
A
#
# COMPACT_ATOMS: atom_id res chain seq x y z
N MET A 1 6.07 -4.52 17.48
CA MET A 1 5.34 -4.97 16.28
C MET A 1 4.25 -3.96 16.03
N ALA A 2 4.57 -2.94 15.25
CA ALA A 2 3.65 -1.86 14.95
C ALA A 2 2.77 -2.27 13.78
N ASP A 3 1.45 -2.18 13.97
CA ASP A 3 0.49 -2.30 12.88
C ASP A 3 0.71 -1.09 11.94
N TRP A 4 0.71 -1.34 10.64
CA TRP A 4 0.87 -0.28 9.66
C TRP A 4 -0.18 -0.39 8.57
N GLN A 5 -0.60 0.75 8.06
CA GLN A 5 -1.72 0.89 7.15
C GLN A 5 -1.25 1.46 5.82
N LEU A 6 -1.83 1.05 4.71
CA LEU A 6 -1.65 1.66 3.41
C LEU A 6 -2.93 2.38 3.04
N ASP A 7 -2.87 3.70 2.96
CA ASP A 7 -3.88 4.53 2.34
C ASP A 7 -3.65 4.51 0.84
N ILE A 8 -4.56 3.85 0.11
CA ILE A 8 -4.53 3.67 -1.33
C ILE A 8 -5.64 4.53 -1.92
N GLN A 9 -5.29 5.40 -2.86
CA GLN A 9 -6.21 6.32 -3.52
C GLN A 9 -6.14 6.13 -5.03
N GLY A 10 -7.29 6.06 -5.68
CA GLY A 10 -7.40 5.94 -7.12
C GLY A 10 -8.77 5.42 -7.55
N ALA A 11 -9.00 5.34 -8.86
CA ALA A 11 -10.29 4.95 -9.40
C ALA A 11 -10.68 3.50 -9.05
N ASP A 12 -9.73 2.64 -8.68
CA ASP A 12 -9.99 1.25 -8.25
C ASP A 12 -9.13 0.87 -7.03
N ALA A 13 -9.16 1.73 -6.02
CA ALA A 13 -8.43 1.55 -4.77
C ALA A 13 -8.78 0.23 -4.06
N GLY A 14 -10.05 -0.20 -4.13
CA GLY A 14 -10.51 -1.45 -3.53
C GLY A 14 -9.85 -2.69 -4.15
N GLN A 15 -9.79 -2.79 -5.48
CA GLN A 15 -9.11 -3.91 -6.14
C GLN A 15 -7.62 -3.93 -5.83
N ALA A 16 -6.98 -2.76 -5.80
CA ALA A 16 -5.58 -2.65 -5.45
C ALA A 16 -5.34 -3.17 -4.01
N ALA A 17 -6.15 -2.73 -3.05
CA ALA A 17 -6.06 -3.15 -1.64
C ALA A 17 -6.29 -4.65 -1.45
N ALA A 18 -7.28 -5.22 -2.16
CA ALA A 18 -7.53 -6.65 -2.15
C ALA A 18 -6.31 -7.44 -2.65
N ALA A 19 -5.73 -7.04 -3.77
CA ALA A 19 -4.55 -7.69 -4.31
C ALA A 19 -3.29 -7.54 -3.43
N LEU A 20 -3.23 -6.51 -2.58
CA LEU A 20 -2.19 -6.38 -1.58
C LEU A 20 -2.35 -7.43 -0.48
N CYS A 21 -3.58 -7.70 -0.05
CA CYS A 21 -3.88 -8.73 0.96
C CYS A 21 -3.69 -10.16 0.40
N GLU A 22 -3.76 -10.34 -0.91
CA GLU A 22 -3.42 -11.60 -1.58
C GLU A 22 -1.91 -11.81 -1.78
N LEU A 23 -1.06 -10.84 -1.40
CA LEU A 23 0.38 -11.01 -1.47
C LEU A 23 0.83 -12.08 -0.47
N GLU A 24 1.47 -13.12 -0.99
CA GLU A 24 2.01 -14.19 -0.16
C GLU A 24 2.98 -13.60 0.88
N GLY A 25 2.81 -13.99 2.15
CA GLY A 25 3.63 -13.50 3.25
C GLY A 25 3.25 -12.11 3.76
N VAL A 26 2.14 -11.52 3.28
CA VAL A 26 1.55 -10.33 3.89
C VAL A 26 0.25 -10.74 4.57
N GLU A 27 0.19 -10.59 5.89
CA GLU A 27 -1.06 -10.67 6.62
C GLU A 27 -1.64 -9.27 6.69
N ALA A 28 -2.63 -9.01 5.84
CA ALA A 28 -3.32 -7.72 5.80
C ALA A 28 -4.82 -7.89 5.67
N THR A 29 -5.53 -6.89 6.18
CA THR A 29 -6.96 -6.72 5.99
C THR A 29 -7.17 -5.39 5.27
N TRP A 30 -8.22 -5.26 4.47
CA TRP A 30 -8.52 -4.00 3.82
C TRP A 30 -9.97 -3.61 4.03
N GLN A 31 -10.20 -2.30 4.04
CA GLN A 31 -11.53 -1.72 4.14
C GLN A 31 -11.65 -0.55 3.16
N PRO A 32 -12.75 -0.45 2.41
CA PRO A 32 -13.02 0.71 1.60
C PRO A 32 -13.24 1.93 2.50
N VAL A 33 -12.70 3.08 2.12
CA VAL A 33 -12.96 4.34 2.80
C VAL A 33 -13.99 5.11 1.99
N GLU A 34 -15.16 5.26 2.57
CA GLU A 34 -16.20 6.14 2.03
C GLU A 34 -15.92 7.56 2.51
N GLY A 35 -15.59 8.45 1.58
CA GLY A 35 -15.35 9.86 1.84
C GLY A 35 -15.66 10.69 0.59
N ASP A 36 -15.81 12.01 0.76
CA ASP A 36 -15.87 12.98 -0.33
C ASP A 36 -14.49 13.09 -1.01
N TYR A 37 -14.11 12.04 -1.71
CA TYR A 37 -12.99 12.06 -2.65
C TYR A 37 -13.45 12.75 -3.93
N ARG A 38 -12.51 13.28 -4.73
CA ARG A 38 -12.81 13.94 -6.01
C ARG A 38 -13.71 13.03 -6.87
N GLU A 39 -14.65 13.58 -7.64
CA GLU A 39 -15.52 12.81 -8.53
C GLU A 39 -14.71 11.78 -9.33
N GLY A 40 -14.90 10.49 -9.02
CA GLY A 40 -14.22 9.36 -9.67
C GLY A 40 -13.00 8.77 -8.95
N THR A 41 -12.53 9.36 -7.84
CA THR A 41 -11.45 8.79 -7.02
C THR A 41 -12.05 8.02 -5.84
N MET A 42 -11.65 6.76 -5.64
CA MET A 42 -11.97 5.97 -4.45
C MET A 42 -10.75 5.89 -3.52
N ALA A 43 -10.98 5.55 -2.25
CA ALA A 43 -9.89 5.22 -1.34
C ALA A 43 -10.16 3.92 -0.60
N ALA A 44 -9.09 3.22 -0.27
CA ALA A 44 -9.11 2.00 0.52
C ALA A 44 -7.93 2.02 1.48
N ILE A 45 -8.16 1.54 2.70
CA ILE A 45 -7.11 1.36 3.70
C ILE A 45 -6.82 -0.13 3.81
N ALA A 46 -5.58 -0.53 3.53
CA ALA A 46 -5.10 -1.88 3.82
C ALA A 46 -4.25 -1.86 5.10
N THR A 47 -4.72 -2.50 6.17
CA THR A 47 -3.99 -2.65 7.43
C THR A 47 -3.18 -3.94 7.41
N VAL A 48 -1.86 -3.83 7.43
CA VAL A 48 -0.91 -4.93 7.54
C VAL A 48 -0.63 -5.19 9.02
N ILE A 49 -0.94 -6.41 9.44
CA ILE A 49 -0.82 -6.91 10.82
C ILE A 49 0.38 -7.86 10.98
N GLY A 50 0.91 -8.39 9.88
CA GLY A 50 2.07 -9.27 9.92
C GLY A 50 2.75 -9.40 8.57
N ILE A 51 4.07 -9.65 8.63
CA ILE A 51 4.88 -9.98 7.45
C ILE A 51 5.65 -11.27 7.71
N VAL A 52 5.56 -12.20 6.76
CA VAL A 52 6.20 -13.51 6.80
C VAL A 52 7.21 -13.57 5.65
N GLY A 53 8.48 -13.80 5.97
CA GLY A 53 9.58 -13.85 4.99
C GLY A 53 10.51 -12.64 4.99
N GLY A 54 10.37 -11.72 5.96
CA GLY A 54 11.29 -10.60 6.20
C GLY A 54 11.02 -9.34 5.36
N SER A 55 11.49 -8.20 5.88
CA SER A 55 11.27 -6.86 5.32
C SER A 55 11.63 -6.70 3.84
N ILE A 56 12.69 -7.38 3.37
CA ILE A 56 13.16 -7.25 1.99
C ILE A 56 12.22 -7.90 0.96
N ALA A 57 11.70 -9.10 1.26
CA ALA A 57 10.78 -9.80 0.37
C ALA A 57 9.46 -9.02 0.23
N ILE A 58 9.01 -8.40 1.31
CA ILE A 58 7.83 -7.55 1.30
C ILE A 58 8.08 -6.25 0.54
N ALA A 59 9.23 -5.60 0.75
CA ALA A 59 9.58 -4.38 0.02
C ALA A 59 9.57 -4.60 -1.50
N GLU A 60 10.10 -5.73 -1.98
CA GLU A 60 10.07 -6.10 -3.40
C GLU A 60 8.64 -6.33 -3.90
N LYS A 61 7.84 -7.11 -3.17
CA LYS A 61 6.44 -7.39 -3.51
C LYS A 61 5.62 -6.10 -3.56
N LEU A 62 5.79 -5.23 -2.57
CA LEU A 62 5.09 -3.96 -2.45
C LEU A 62 5.46 -2.99 -3.58
N HIS A 63 6.75 -2.86 -3.87
CA HIS A 63 7.25 -2.04 -4.97
C HIS A 63 6.73 -2.54 -6.33
N LYS A 64 6.72 -3.85 -6.54
CA LYS A 64 6.18 -4.47 -7.77
C LYS A 64 4.67 -4.29 -7.88
N TRP A 65 3.94 -4.49 -6.79
CA TRP A 65 2.49 -4.26 -6.71
C TRP A 65 2.17 -2.79 -7.04
N TYR A 66 2.83 -1.84 -6.37
CA TYR A 66 2.63 -0.41 -6.60
C TYR A 66 2.96 -0.02 -8.03
N SER A 67 4.08 -0.50 -8.58
CA SER A 67 4.46 -0.24 -9.97
C SER A 67 3.43 -0.80 -10.96
N THR A 68 2.89 -1.99 -10.69
CA THR A 68 1.88 -2.64 -11.54
C THR A 68 0.58 -1.84 -11.54
N TYR A 69 0.10 -1.44 -10.36
CA TYR A 69 -1.16 -0.71 -10.22
C TYR A 69 -1.06 0.75 -10.66
N ARG A 70 0.09 1.41 -10.47
CA ARG A 70 0.35 2.77 -10.98
C ARG A 70 0.40 2.82 -12.51
N GLN A 71 0.86 1.76 -13.16
CA GLN A 71 0.88 1.67 -14.63
C GLN A 71 -0.48 1.30 -15.22
N ARG A 72 -1.39 0.73 -14.43
CA ARG A 72 -2.75 0.42 -14.87
C ARG A 72 -3.60 1.68 -14.91
N GLN A 73 -4.21 1.90 -16.07
CA GLN A 73 -5.19 2.97 -16.30
C GLN A 73 -6.54 2.33 -16.60
N THR A 74 -7.59 2.89 -16.02
CA THR A 74 -8.99 2.61 -16.37
C THR A 74 -9.54 3.75 -17.23
N ALA A 75 -10.75 3.58 -17.74
CA ALA A 75 -11.48 4.65 -18.43
C ALA A 75 -11.69 5.91 -17.58
N GLN A 76 -11.49 5.82 -16.25
CA GLN A 76 -11.72 6.88 -15.27
C GLN A 76 -10.41 7.50 -14.73
N GLY A 77 -9.24 6.99 -15.12
CA GLY A 77 -7.94 7.49 -14.65
C GLY A 77 -6.99 6.37 -14.21
N ALA A 78 -5.98 6.70 -13.41
CA ALA A 78 -5.08 5.69 -12.86
C ALA A 78 -5.82 4.83 -11.82
N VAL A 79 -5.60 3.51 -11.85
CA VAL A 79 -6.16 2.58 -10.85
C VAL A 79 -5.72 2.97 -9.45
N VAL A 80 -4.43 3.30 -9.32
CA VAL A 80 -3.81 3.84 -8.12
C VAL A 80 -3.10 5.13 -8.49
N GLU A 81 -3.56 6.23 -7.94
CA GLU A 81 -2.94 7.55 -8.06
C GLU A 81 -1.90 7.75 -6.96
N LYS A 82 -2.25 7.37 -5.72
CA LYS A 82 -1.42 7.65 -4.55
C LYS A 82 -1.48 6.49 -3.56
N VAL A 83 -0.33 6.12 -3.01
CA VAL A 83 -0.25 5.17 -1.89
C VAL A 83 0.65 5.73 -0.80
N VAL A 84 0.11 5.81 0.41
CA VAL A 84 0.83 6.27 1.60
C VAL A 84 0.80 5.16 2.63
N ILE A 85 1.97 4.71 3.08
CA ILE A 85 2.07 3.86 4.25
C ILE A 85 2.04 4.74 5.50
N ILE A 86 1.27 4.34 6.51
CA ILE A 86 1.05 5.04 7.77
C ILE A 86 1.35 4.05 8.90
N ALA A 87 2.28 4.40 9.80
CA ALA A 87 2.58 3.62 11.00
C ALA A 87 2.78 4.58 12.17
N GLY A 88 1.79 4.65 13.06
CA GLY A 88 1.74 5.69 14.10
C GLY A 88 1.84 7.10 13.48
N ASP A 89 2.81 7.88 13.93
CA ASP A 89 3.09 9.23 13.42
C ASP A 89 3.91 9.25 12.12
N GLN A 90 4.44 8.10 11.68
CA GLN A 90 5.25 8.02 10.48
C GLN A 90 4.39 7.81 9.23
N ARG A 91 4.72 8.51 8.15
CA ARG A 91 4.06 8.37 6.85
C ARG A 91 5.08 8.27 5.73
N LEU A 92 4.93 7.28 4.86
CA LEU A 92 5.79 7.07 3.69
C LEU A 92 4.96 7.08 2.40
N LEU A 93 5.18 8.08 1.55
CA LEU A 93 4.64 8.09 0.20
C LEU A 93 5.44 7.11 -0.67
N LEU A 94 4.77 6.10 -1.26
CA LEU A 94 5.42 5.11 -2.14
C LEU A 94 5.81 5.65 -3.51
N GLU A 95 5.25 6.79 -3.90
CA GLU A 95 5.59 7.43 -5.17
C GLU A 95 7.09 7.76 -5.26
N GLY A 96 7.74 7.17 -6.26
CA GLY A 96 9.18 7.37 -6.50
C GLY A 96 10.09 6.70 -5.49
N LYS A 97 9.56 5.90 -4.56
CA LYS A 97 10.36 5.12 -3.61
C LYS A 97 10.97 3.90 -4.28
N THR A 98 12.22 3.63 -3.96
CA THR A 98 12.91 2.39 -4.34
C THR A 98 12.64 1.26 -3.35
N VAL A 99 12.86 0.01 -3.77
CA VAL A 99 12.79 -1.18 -2.89
C VAL A 99 13.65 -0.99 -1.63
N ALA A 100 14.86 -0.45 -1.78
CA ALA A 100 15.77 -0.25 -0.64
C ALA A 100 15.22 0.74 0.39
N GLU A 101 14.60 1.84 -0.06
CA GLU A 101 13.95 2.80 0.84
C GLU A 101 12.73 2.20 1.55
N ILE A 102 11.90 1.43 0.83
CA ILE A 102 10.75 0.75 1.42
C ILE A 102 11.23 -0.26 2.46
N LYS A 103 12.25 -1.05 2.13
CA LYS A 103 12.87 -2.04 3.02
C LYS A 103 13.44 -1.41 4.28
N GLN A 104 14.18 -0.31 4.14
CA GLN A 104 14.74 0.42 5.28
C GLN A 104 13.62 0.96 6.19
N TRP A 105 12.52 1.43 5.61
CA TRP A 105 11.38 1.90 6.38
C TRP A 105 10.69 0.76 7.13
N LEU A 106 10.48 -0.39 6.48
CA LEU A 106 9.95 -1.59 7.14
C LEU A 106 10.85 -2.10 8.27
N ASP A 107 12.18 -2.10 8.08
CA ASP A 107 13.13 -2.49 9.14
C ASP A 107 13.01 -1.58 10.38
N VAL A 108 12.81 -0.28 10.17
CA VAL A 108 12.60 0.68 11.27
C VAL A 108 11.33 0.37 12.03
N LEU A 109 10.25 -0.03 11.35
CA LEU A 109 9.00 -0.43 12.00
C LEU A 109 9.09 -1.74 12.78
N GLU A 110 9.83 -2.72 12.27
CA GLU A 110 10.04 -3.98 13.00
C GLU A 110 10.91 -3.77 14.25
N SER A 111 11.76 -2.73 14.22
CA SER A 111 12.66 -2.36 15.32
C SER A 111 12.02 -1.40 16.35
N ALA A 112 10.79 -0.94 16.10
CA ALA A 112 10.03 -0.02 16.95
C ALA A 112 9.00 -0.74 17.82
#